data_AF-A0A8X7P0M7-F1
#
_entry.id   AF-A0A8X7P0M7-F1
#
_cell.length_a   1.000
_cell.length_b   1.000
_cell.length_c   1.000
_cell.angle_alpha   90.00
_cell.angle_beta   90.00
_cell.angle_gamma   90.00
#
_symmetry.space_group_name_H-M   'P 1'
#
loop_
_entity.id
_entity.type
_entity.pdbx_description
1 polymer ?
#
loop_
_entity_poly.entity_id
_entity_poly.type
_entity_poly.pdbx_seq_one_letter_code
_entity_poly.pdbx_strand_id
1 'polypeptide(L)'
;MGINITQRIEKMPHSYKMHSSMCLELKILVDMVMRIFPDIEDARPGSSTGIQTLCLINKALETAKLLLLYCNESSKLYMAVTGDAILSRGCRAKQLLEQSLSDIRSMVPTVLAST
;
A
#
# COMPACT_ATOMS: atom_id res chain seq x y z
N MET A 1 -2.30 -27.63 7.84
CA MET A 1 -2.00 -27.23 6.44
C MET A 1 -2.08 -25.72 6.39
N GLY A 2 -0.97 -25.04 6.69
CA GLY A 2 -0.92 -23.58 6.81
C GLY A 2 -0.84 -22.95 5.43
N ILE A 3 -1.86 -22.19 5.06
CA ILE A 3 -1.85 -21.37 3.85
C ILE A 3 -0.75 -20.31 4.01
N ASN A 4 0.32 -20.47 3.22
CA ASN A 4 1.43 -19.54 3.13
C ASN A 4 0.94 -18.26 2.44
N ILE A 5 0.50 -17.30 3.26
CA ILE A 5 -0.03 -16.01 2.82
C ILE A 5 1.07 -15.16 2.15
N THR A 6 2.33 -15.46 2.46
CA THR A 6 3.52 -14.73 2.01
C THR A 6 3.85 -15.01 0.54
N GLN A 7 3.60 -16.22 0.04
CA GLN A 7 3.89 -16.59 -1.36
C GLN A 7 2.97 -15.94 -2.41
N ARG A 8 1.84 -15.33 -2.00
CA ARG A 8 0.90 -14.71 -2.96
C ARG A 8 1.27 -13.29 -3.37
N ILE A 9 2.22 -12.65 -2.68
CA ILE A 9 2.63 -11.27 -2.96
C ILE A 9 3.75 -11.22 -4.04
N GLU A 10 4.42 -12.35 -4.30
CA GLU A 10 5.69 -12.38 -5.05
C GLU A 10 5.62 -12.32 -6.57
N LYS A 11 4.45 -12.13 -7.18
CA LYS A 11 4.41 -11.80 -8.61
C LYS A 11 3.15 -11.05 -8.96
N MET A 12 3.20 -9.72 -8.81
CA MET A 12 2.13 -8.88 -9.30
C MET A 12 2.16 -8.92 -10.85
N PRO A 13 1.07 -9.31 -11.52
CA PRO A 13 1.07 -9.48 -12.97
C PRO A 13 1.39 -8.16 -13.69
N HIS A 14 2.28 -8.21 -14.68
CA HIS A 14 2.78 -7.02 -15.40
C HIS A 14 1.76 -6.36 -16.35
N SER A 15 0.59 -6.96 -16.57
CA SER A 15 -0.47 -6.38 -17.40
C SER A 15 -1.66 -5.95 -16.54
N TYR A 16 -1.66 -4.70 -16.06
CA TYR A 16 -2.78 -4.15 -15.32
C TYR A 16 -3.85 -3.65 -16.30
N LYS A 17 -5.04 -4.26 -16.31
CA LYS A 17 -6.24 -3.72 -16.99
C LYS A 17 -6.89 -2.63 -16.12
N MET A 18 -6.09 -1.68 -15.65
CA MET A 18 -6.59 -0.59 -14.81
C MET A 18 -6.95 0.62 -15.66
N HIS A 19 -8.24 0.83 -15.86
CA HIS A 19 -8.77 2.00 -16.58
C HIS A 19 -9.16 3.16 -15.63
N SER A 20 -9.17 2.93 -14.32
CA SER A 20 -9.54 3.96 -13.33
C SER A 20 -8.32 4.77 -12.87
N SER A 21 -8.42 6.10 -12.92
CA SER A 21 -7.38 7.04 -12.45
C SER A 21 -6.97 6.76 -11.00
N MET A 22 -7.95 6.46 -10.14
CA MET A 22 -7.68 6.17 -8.72
C MET A 22 -6.77 4.94 -8.55
N CYS A 23 -7.03 3.86 -9.30
CA CYS A 23 -6.21 2.65 -9.18
C CYS A 23 -4.77 2.90 -9.65
N LEU A 24 -4.60 3.76 -10.66
CA LEU A 24 -3.27 4.14 -11.14
C LEU A 24 -2.51 4.97 -10.09
N GLU A 25 -3.17 5.97 -9.49
CA GLU A 25 -2.58 6.76 -8.41
C GLU A 25 -2.20 5.89 -7.20
N LEU A 26 -3.12 5.01 -6.79
CA LEU A 26 -2.87 4.09 -5.68
C LEU A 26 -1.71 3.13 -6.00
N LYS A 27 -1.62 2.64 -7.24
CA LYS A 27 -0.51 1.80 -7.69
C LYS A 27 0.82 2.54 -7.60
N ILE A 28 0.89 3.78 -8.10
CA ILE A 28 2.11 4.60 -8.03
C ILE A 28 2.55 4.78 -6.58
N LEU A 29 1.61 5.08 -5.68
CA LEU A 29 1.89 5.22 -4.25
C LEU A 29 2.39 3.91 -3.65
N VAL A 30 1.72 2.78 -3.90
CA VAL A 30 2.14 1.46 -3.42
C VAL A 30 3.54 1.10 -3.92
N ASP A 31 3.81 1.29 -5.20
CA ASP A 31 5.11 0.98 -5.81
C ASP A 31 6.22 1.87 -5.21
N MET A 32 5.93 3.13 -4.92
CA MET A 32 6.85 4.05 -4.23
C MET A 32 7.09 3.61 -2.78
N VAL A 33 6.03 3.30 -2.03
CA VAL A 33 6.15 2.90 -0.62
C VAL A 33 6.92 1.58 -0.50
N MET A 34 6.61 0.59 -1.35
CA MET A 34 7.35 -0.67 -1.36
C MET A 34 8.85 -0.49 -1.61
N ARG A 35 9.24 0.54 -2.38
CA ARG A 35 10.66 0.85 -2.63
C ARG A 35 11.37 1.39 -1.39
N ILE A 36 10.72 2.29 -0.64
CA ILE A 36 11.32 2.93 0.53
C ILE A 36 11.12 2.13 1.83
N PHE A 37 10.16 1.21 1.86
CA PHE A 37 9.78 0.48 3.07
C PHE A 37 10.97 -0.27 3.73
N PRO A 38 11.86 -0.96 3.00
CA PRO A 38 13.03 -1.58 3.59
C PRO A 38 13.94 -0.60 4.32
N ASP A 39 14.15 0.60 3.76
CA ASP A 39 14.98 1.63 4.40
C ASP A 39 14.34 2.15 5.71
N ILE A 40 13.00 2.24 5.74
CA ILE A 40 12.25 2.63 6.95
C ILE A 40 12.34 1.52 8.02
N GLU A 41 12.27 0.25 7.62
CA GLU A 41 12.46 -0.89 8.52
C GLU A 41 13.88 -0.93 9.11
N ASP A 42 14.90 -0.71 8.26
CA ASP A 42 16.31 -0.67 8.64
C ASP A 42 16.65 0.50 9.57
N ALA A 43 15.92 1.62 9.46
CA ALA A 43 16.04 2.74 10.38
C ALA A 43 15.60 2.40 11.82
N ARG A 44 15.00 1.23 12.05
CA ARG A 44 14.58 0.69 13.35
C ARG A 44 13.92 1.75 14.24
N PRO A 45 12.71 2.23 13.90
CA PRO A 45 11.94 3.13 14.75
C PRO A 45 11.52 2.39 16.04
N GLY A 46 12.46 2.25 16.97
CA GLY A 46 12.41 1.34 18.13
C GLY A 46 11.51 1.80 19.26
N SER A 47 10.70 2.84 19.06
CA SER A 47 9.64 3.23 19.99
C SER A 47 8.40 2.35 19.78
N SER A 48 7.60 2.13 20.83
CA SER A 48 6.34 1.39 20.71
C SER A 48 5.41 2.01 19.66
N THR A 49 5.37 3.34 19.59
CA THR A 49 4.64 4.09 18.56
C THR A 49 5.22 3.87 17.17
N GLY A 50 6.55 3.90 17.02
CA GLY A 50 7.23 3.65 15.74
C GLY A 50 6.93 2.25 15.18
N ILE A 51 6.98 1.23 16.03
CA ILE A 51 6.63 -0.15 15.67
C ILE A 51 5.15 -0.24 15.26
N GLN A 52 4.24 0.39 16.01
CA GLN A 52 2.82 0.43 15.66
C GLN A 52 2.58 1.09 14.29
N THR A 53 3.26 2.21 14.02
CA THR A 53 3.18 2.91 12.74
C THR A 53 3.72 2.05 11.59
N LEU A 54 4.83 1.32 11.77
CA LEU A 54 5.32 0.34 10.78
C LEU A 54 4.28 -0.75 10.50
N CYS A 55 3.66 -1.31 11.54
CA CYS A 55 2.58 -2.29 11.37
C CYS A 55 1.38 -1.71 10.60
N LEU A 56 1.05 -0.44 10.83
CA LEU A 56 -0.02 0.26 10.10
C LEU A 56 0.33 0.43 8.62
N ILE A 57 1.56 0.84 8.28
CA ILE A 57 2.04 0.94 6.89
C ILE A 57 1.92 -0.41 6.20
N ASN A 58 2.42 -1.48 6.82
CA ASN A 58 2.37 -2.82 6.24
C ASN A 58 0.90 -3.27 5.99
N LYS A 59 0.01 -3.06 6.96
CA LYS A 59 -1.42 -3.39 6.80
C LYS A 59 -2.08 -2.57 5.70
N ALA A 60 -1.73 -1.29 5.58
CA ALA A 60 -2.23 -0.40 4.53
C ALA A 60 -1.75 -0.84 3.14
N LEU A 61 -0.47 -1.22 3.02
CA LEU A 61 0.12 -1.79 1.80
C LEU A 61 -0.62 -3.06 1.37
N GLU A 62 -0.81 -4.01 2.27
CA GLU A 62 -1.52 -5.25 1.95
C GLU A 62 -2.96 -4.99 1.52
N THR A 63 -3.65 -4.08 2.19
CA THR A 63 -5.01 -3.67 1.81
C THR A 63 -5.04 -3.05 0.41
N ALA A 64 -4.09 -2.16 0.10
CA ALA A 64 -3.99 -1.51 -1.19
C ALA A 64 -3.65 -2.49 -2.31
N LYS A 65 -2.68 -3.39 -2.10
CA LYS A 65 -2.30 -4.45 -3.05
C LYS A 65 -3.48 -5.36 -3.38
N LEU A 66 -4.24 -5.79 -2.36
CA LEU A 66 -5.43 -6.61 -2.56
C LEU A 66 -6.50 -5.88 -3.36
N LEU A 67 -6.72 -4.58 -3.10
CA LEU A 67 -7.67 -3.78 -3.88
C LEU A 67 -7.21 -3.64 -5.33
N LEU A 68 -5.92 -3.40 -5.57
CA LEU A 68 -5.34 -3.31 -6.91
C LEU A 68 -5.48 -4.64 -7.67
N LEU A 69 -5.17 -5.77 -7.03
CA LEU A 69 -5.38 -7.10 -7.61
C LEU A 69 -6.85 -7.31 -7.99
N TYR A 70 -7.76 -6.97 -7.08
CA TYR A 70 -9.19 -7.09 -7.29
C TYR A 70 -9.67 -6.26 -8.50
N CYS A 71 -9.24 -5.01 -8.59
CA CYS A 71 -9.59 -4.13 -9.72
C CYS A 71 -9.03 -4.66 -11.04
N ASN A 72 -7.91 -5.37 -11.01
CA ASN A 72 -7.28 -5.94 -12.19
C ASN A 72 -7.99 -7.21 -12.67
N GLU A 73 -8.38 -8.09 -11.75
CA GLU A 73 -8.98 -9.39 -12.05
C GLU A 73 -10.49 -9.32 -12.29
N SER A 74 -11.16 -8.26 -11.85
CA SER A 74 -12.60 -8.10 -11.99
C SER A 74 -13.04 -7.80 -13.43
N SER A 75 -14.26 -8.23 -13.77
CA SER A 75 -14.86 -7.92 -15.07
C SER A 75 -15.22 -6.43 -15.18
N LYS A 76 -15.21 -5.89 -16.41
CA LYS A 76 -15.60 -4.49 -16.67
C LYS A 76 -17.03 -4.18 -16.20
N LEU A 77 -17.95 -5.11 -16.36
CA LEU A 77 -19.34 -4.97 -15.89
C LEU A 77 -19.39 -4.87 -14.37
N TYR A 78 -18.66 -5.74 -13.67
CA TYR A 78 -18.60 -5.70 -12.21
C TYR A 78 -18.00 -4.37 -11.72
N MET A 79 -16.92 -3.89 -12.35
CA MET A 79 -16.35 -2.57 -12.06
C MET A 79 -17.31 -1.42 -12.32
N ALA A 80 -18.13 -1.49 -13.38
CA ALA A 80 -19.13 -0.46 -13.67
C ALA A 80 -20.22 -0.41 -12.57
N VAL A 81 -20.61 -1.56 -12.01
CA VAL A 81 -21.63 -1.64 -10.96
C VAL A 81 -21.07 -1.29 -9.58
N THR A 82 -19.81 -1.62 -9.30
CA THR A 82 -19.19 -1.45 -7.97
C THR A 82 -18.19 -0.30 -7.89
N GLY A 83 -18.13 0.53 -8.92
CA GLY A 83 -17.11 1.57 -9.09
C GLY A 83 -17.01 2.54 -7.91
N ASP A 84 -18.15 3.01 -7.40
CA ASP A 84 -18.17 3.97 -6.27
C ASP A 84 -17.63 3.35 -4.97
N ALA A 85 -17.98 2.09 -4.70
CA ALA A 85 -17.47 1.37 -3.53
C ALA A 85 -15.96 1.15 -3.64
N ILE A 86 -15.47 0.84 -4.84
CA ILE A 86 -14.04 0.66 -5.12
C ILE A 86 -13.29 1.99 -5.00
N LEU A 87 -13.87 3.08 -5.52
CA LEU A 87 -13.33 4.43 -5.39
C LEU A 87 -13.18 4.81 -3.92
N SER A 88 -14.23 4.64 -3.13
CA SER A 88 -14.22 4.92 -1.69
C SER A 88 -13.14 4.11 -0.95
N ARG A 89 -13.06 2.80 -1.23
CA ARG A 89 -12.04 1.92 -0.63
C ARG A 89 -10.62 2.33 -1.04
N GLY A 90 -10.43 2.72 -2.29
CA GLY A 90 -9.16 3.15 -2.83
C GLY A 90 -8.68 4.47 -2.25
N CYS A 91 -9.56 5.47 -2.17
CA CYS A 91 -9.26 6.73 -1.50
C CYS A 91 -8.89 6.52 -0.03
N ARG A 92 -9.62 5.64 0.68
CA ARG A 92 -9.29 5.31 2.08
C ARG A 92 -7.95 4.61 2.22
N ALA A 93 -7.62 3.69 1.32
CA ALA A 93 -6.32 3.01 1.32
C ALA A 93 -5.17 3.99 1.04
N LYS A 94 -5.35 4.90 0.06
CA LYS A 94 -4.42 5.97 -0.26
C LYS A 94 -4.17 6.87 0.95
N GLN A 95 -5.24 7.39 1.56
CA GLN A 95 -5.15 8.28 2.72
C GLN A 95 -4.45 7.60 3.91
N LEU A 96 -4.73 6.31 4.16
CA LEU A 96 -4.08 5.57 5.24
C LEU A 96 -2.57 5.40 5.00
N LEU A 97 -2.16 5.11 3.76
CA LEU A 97 -0.76 5.05 3.38
C LEU A 97 -0.07 6.41 3.56
N GLU A 98 -0.66 7.48 3.02
CA GLU A 98 -0.10 8.83 3.13
C GLU A 98 0.05 9.28 4.59
N GLN A 99 -0.97 9.04 5.43
CA GLN A 99 -0.93 9.40 6.84
C GLN A 99 0.15 8.62 7.59
N SER A 100 0.17 7.29 7.43
CA SER A 100 1.13 6.44 8.15
C SER A 100 2.59 6.72 7.74
N LEU A 101 2.83 7.10 6.48
CA LEU A 101 4.14 7.59 6.02
C LEU A 101 4.52 8.94 6.63
N SER A 102 3.56 9.86 6.73
CA SER A 102 3.78 11.15 7.41
C SER A 102 4.15 10.93 8.87
N ASP A 103 3.41 10.04 9.55
CA ASP A 103 3.62 9.72 10.96
C ASP A 103 5.00 9.09 11.17
N ILE A 104 5.40 8.10 10.35
CA ILE A 104 6.71 7.46 10.52
C ILE A 104 7.87 8.41 10.24
N ARG A 105 7.71 9.33 9.27
CA ARG A 105 8.73 10.35 8.97
C ARG A 105 9.00 11.27 10.15
N SER A 106 7.99 11.55 10.97
CA SER A 106 8.16 12.34 12.20
C SER A 106 8.84 11.56 13.34
N MET A 107 8.92 10.23 13.23
CA MET A 107 9.39 9.32 14.28
C MET A 107 10.77 8.71 13.98
N VAL A 108 11.20 8.69 12.72
CA VAL A 108 12.56 8.30 12.34
C VAL A 108 13.49 9.50 12.57
N PRO A 109 14.62 9.34 13.28
CA PRO A 109 15.61 10.39 13.40
C PRO A 109 15.97 10.91 12.01
N THR A 110 16.03 12.23 11.84
CA THR A 110 16.33 12.95 10.60
C THR A 110 17.76 12.74 10.10
N VAL A 111 18.25 11.50 10.05
CA VAL A 111 19.53 11.14 9.41
C VAL A 111 19.37 11.10 7.89
N LEU A 112 18.14 11.15 7.36
CA LEU A 112 17.86 11.33 5.93
C LEU A 112 17.66 12.80 5.50
N ALA A 113 17.98 13.78 6.36
CA ALA A 113 17.98 15.20 5.98
C ALA A 113 19.31 15.65 5.34
N SER A 114 20.26 14.72 5.17
CA SER A 114 21.65 15.04 4.81
C SER A 114 22.25 14.03 3.83
N THR A 115 21.61 13.77 2.68
CA THR A 115 22.31 13.26 1.49
C THR A 115 21.63 13.70 0.21
#